data_AF-A0A212RGA2-F1
#
_entry.id   AF-A0A212RGA2-F1
#
_cell.length_a   1.000
_cell.length_b   1.000
_cell.length_c   1.000
_cell.angle_alpha   90.00
_cell.angle_beta   90.00
_cell.angle_gamma   90.00
#
_symmetry.space_group_name_H-M   'P 1'
#
loop_
_entity.id
_entity.type
_entity.pdbx_description
1 polymer ?
#
loop_
_entity_poly.entity_id
_entity_poly.type
_entity_poly.pdbx_seq_one_letter_code
_entity_poly.pdbx_strand_id
1 'polypeptide(L)'
;MAMTGLGPAFVAEDPTIRQSLKLIGRAVERRLPTLLRGPSGTDRDMMSREAHHLSSRKDAFVPVNCATQPESLIEAALCGHKEGALPAHARGGSAGLVVEADGGTLFLDEIGGMRPALQTVLLRLLDD
;
A
#
# COMPACT_ATOMS: atom_id res chain seq x y z
N MET A 1 2.19 -31.74 -3.99
CA MET A 1 3.09 -30.75 -3.34
C MET A 1 2.23 -29.52 -3.05
N ALA A 2 1.60 -29.49 -1.88
CA ALA A 2 0.54 -28.53 -1.55
C ALA A 2 1.14 -27.19 -1.12
N MET A 3 0.68 -26.10 -1.73
CA MET A 3 1.06 -24.73 -1.37
C MET A 3 0.42 -24.35 -0.03
N THR A 4 1.14 -24.58 1.05
CA THR A 4 0.75 -24.23 2.43
C THR A 4 1.32 -22.85 2.78
N GLY A 5 0.78 -21.81 2.16
CA GLY A 5 1.25 -20.44 2.41
C GLY A 5 0.43 -19.30 1.82
N LEU A 6 -0.82 -19.55 1.40
CA LEU A 6 -1.72 -18.48 0.96
C LEU A 6 -2.62 -18.04 2.12
N GLY A 7 -3.00 -16.76 2.15
CA GLY A 7 -4.05 -16.28 3.05
C GLY A 7 -5.36 -17.04 2.83
N PRO A 8 -6.25 -17.11 3.85
CA PRO A 8 -7.43 -17.98 3.84
C PRO A 8 -8.44 -17.71 2.71
N ALA A 9 -8.26 -16.65 1.92
CA ALA A 9 -9.16 -16.26 0.83
C ALA A 9 -8.48 -16.07 -0.54
N PHE A 10 -7.14 -16.20 -0.67
CA PHE A 10 -6.47 -15.97 -1.95
C PHE A 10 -6.36 -17.26 -2.77
N VAL A 11 -6.95 -17.30 -3.96
CA VAL A 11 -6.95 -18.46 -4.85
C VAL A 11 -6.05 -18.20 -6.06
N ALA A 12 -5.06 -19.07 -6.28
CA ALA A 12 -4.15 -19.00 -7.42
C ALA A 12 -3.86 -20.39 -7.99
N GLU A 13 -4.63 -20.78 -9.00
CA GLU A 13 -4.42 -22.05 -9.72
C GLU A 13 -3.62 -21.86 -11.01
N ASP A 14 -3.78 -20.71 -11.66
CA ASP A 14 -3.07 -20.38 -12.89
C ASP A 14 -1.54 -20.33 -12.67
N PRO A 15 -0.73 -21.02 -13.52
CA PRO A 15 0.73 -21.04 -13.39
C PRO A 15 1.38 -19.65 -13.46
N THR A 16 0.81 -18.72 -14.22
CA THR A 16 1.33 -17.35 -14.38
C THR A 16 1.11 -16.57 -13.08
N ILE A 17 -0.07 -16.68 -12.48
CA ILE A 17 -0.35 -16.05 -11.18
C ILE A 17 0.54 -16.63 -10.09
N ARG A 18 0.74 -17.96 -10.07
CA ARG A 18 1.67 -18.60 -9.13
C ARG A 18 3.11 -18.11 -9.31
N GLN A 19 3.54 -17.86 -10.54
CA GLN A 19 4.86 -17.30 -10.81
C GLN A 19 4.98 -15.85 -10.31
N SER A 20 3.94 -15.04 -10.49
CA SER A 20 3.87 -13.67 -9.94
C SER A 20 3.96 -13.67 -8.42
N LEU A 21 3.24 -14.58 -7.74
CA LEU A 21 3.34 -14.72 -6.27
C LEU A 21 4.75 -15.07 -5.80
N LYS A 22 5.49 -15.94 -6.53
CA LYS A 22 6.90 -16.23 -6.22
C LYS A 22 7.80 -15.01 -6.39
N LEU A 23 7.53 -14.17 -7.39
CA LEU A 23 8.27 -12.92 -7.60
C LEU A 23 7.99 -11.93 -6.47
N ILE A 24 6.71 -11.79 -6.10
CA ILE A 24 6.25 -10.95 -4.99
C ILE A 24 6.90 -11.41 -3.68
N GLY A 25 6.86 -12.71 -3.36
CA GLY A 25 7.49 -13.28 -2.17
C GLY A 25 8.96 -12.87 -2.02
N ARG A 26 9.74 -13.00 -3.10
CA ARG A 26 11.15 -12.55 -3.11
C ARG A 26 11.32 -11.04 -2.94
N ALA A 27 10.40 -10.24 -3.47
CA ALA A 27 10.45 -8.79 -3.35
C ALA A 27 10.14 -8.33 -1.92
N VAL A 28 9.12 -8.92 -1.29
CA VAL A 28 8.71 -8.57 0.08
C VAL A 28 9.71 -9.07 1.13
N GLU A 29 10.35 -10.22 0.92
CA GLU A 29 11.46 -10.69 1.77
C GLU A 29 12.63 -9.70 1.81
N ARG A 30 12.91 -9.05 0.67
CA ARG A 30 13.96 -8.04 0.54
C ARG A 30 13.51 -6.64 0.97
N ARG A 31 12.27 -6.50 1.45
CA ARG A 31 11.66 -5.23 1.86
C ARG A 31 11.71 -4.14 0.78
N LEU A 32 11.69 -4.52 -0.49
CA LEU A 32 11.75 -3.57 -1.60
C LEU A 32 10.38 -2.93 -1.85
N PRO A 33 10.32 -1.62 -2.18
CA PRO A 33 9.14 -1.04 -2.81
C PRO A 33 8.77 -1.86 -4.06
N THR A 34 7.53 -2.33 -4.11
CA THR A 34 7.08 -3.30 -5.14
C THR A 34 5.91 -2.72 -5.92
N LEU A 35 6.10 -2.54 -7.23
CA LEU A 35 5.06 -2.06 -8.13
C LEU A 35 4.23 -3.22 -8.69
N LEU A 36 2.95 -3.29 -8.32
CA LEU A 36 2.00 -4.24 -8.89
C LEU A 36 1.34 -3.65 -10.15
N ARG A 37 1.56 -4.29 -11.30
CA ARG A 37 0.99 -3.88 -12.59
C ARG A 37 0.02 -4.93 -13.10
N GLY A 38 -1.10 -4.47 -13.64
CA GLY A 38 -2.13 -5.29 -14.23
C GLY A 38 -3.28 -4.41 -14.74
N PRO A 39 -4.16 -4.95 -15.59
CA PRO A 39 -5.38 -4.26 -16.00
C PRO A 39 -6.26 -3.88 -14.80
N SER A 40 -7.05 -2.82 -14.93
CA SER A 40 -8.10 -2.51 -13.94
C SER A 40 -9.08 -3.67 -13.80
N GLY A 41 -9.56 -3.91 -12.58
CA GLY A 41 -10.49 -5.02 -12.29
C GLY A 41 -9.84 -6.40 -12.15
N THR A 42 -8.52 -6.48 -11.93
CA THR A 42 -7.79 -7.74 -11.69
C THR A 42 -7.44 -8.00 -10.21
N ASP A 43 -8.22 -7.43 -9.29
CA ASP A 43 -8.10 -7.62 -7.83
C ASP A 43 -6.67 -7.45 -7.27
N ARG A 44 -5.97 -6.41 -7.74
CA ARG A 44 -4.62 -6.06 -7.26
C ARG A 44 -4.57 -5.81 -5.75
N ASP A 45 -5.68 -5.36 -5.14
CA ASP A 45 -5.78 -5.23 -3.67
C ASP A 45 -5.70 -6.60 -2.97
N MET A 46 -6.28 -7.66 -3.54
CA MET A 46 -6.10 -9.00 -2.98
C MET A 46 -4.65 -9.46 -3.09
N MET A 47 -3.99 -9.15 -4.22
CA MET A 47 -2.59 -9.51 -4.43
C MET A 47 -1.64 -8.72 -3.51
N SER A 48 -1.92 -7.46 -3.19
CA SER A 48 -1.12 -6.65 -2.25
C SER A 48 -1.28 -7.12 -0.81
N ARG A 49 -2.49 -7.53 -0.41
CA ARG A 49 -2.74 -8.18 0.89
C ARG A 49 -1.99 -9.50 1.01
N GLU A 50 -2.02 -10.32 -0.04
CA GLU A 50 -1.24 -11.56 -0.07
C GLU A 50 0.27 -11.29 -0.02
N ALA A 51 0.75 -10.25 -0.71
CA ALA A 51 2.14 -9.81 -0.61
C ALA A 51 2.54 -9.45 0.84
N HIS A 52 1.67 -8.74 1.56
CA HIS A 52 1.90 -8.44 2.97
C HIS A 52 1.89 -9.70 3.83
N HIS A 53 0.96 -10.62 3.61
CA HIS A 53 0.89 -11.89 4.34
C HIS A 53 2.11 -12.80 4.10
N LEU A 54 2.64 -12.82 2.88
CA LEU A 54 3.87 -13.54 2.53
C LEU A 54 5.14 -12.89 3.10
N SER A 55 5.05 -11.65 3.57
CA SER A 55 6.18 -10.96 4.18
C SER A 55 6.40 -11.38 5.63
N SER A 56 7.56 -11.03 6.21
CA SER A 56 7.82 -11.21 7.64
C SER A 56 7.25 -10.10 8.52
N ARG A 57 6.56 -9.12 7.93
CA ARG A 57 5.95 -7.99 8.64
C ARG A 57 4.70 -8.45 9.36
N LYS A 58 4.52 -8.01 10.61
CA LYS A 58 3.40 -8.42 11.47
C LYS A 58 2.44 -7.28 11.79
N ASP A 59 2.87 -6.04 11.54
CA ASP A 59 2.09 -4.84 11.82
C ASP A 59 1.12 -4.55 10.66
N ALA A 60 0.48 -3.38 10.68
CA ALA A 60 -0.69 -3.12 9.86
C ALA A 60 -0.41 -3.16 8.33
N PHE A 61 -1.40 -3.63 7.59
CA PHE A 61 -1.55 -3.36 6.16
C PHE A 61 -2.47 -2.15 5.98
N VAL A 62 -1.92 -1.04 5.51
CA VAL A 62 -2.62 0.25 5.41
C VAL A 62 -2.84 0.60 3.92
N PRO A 63 -4.04 0.37 3.37
CA PRO A 63 -4.35 0.74 2.00
C PRO A 63 -4.79 2.21 1.89
N VAL A 64 -4.33 2.90 0.85
CA VAL A 64 -4.80 4.24 0.47
C VAL A 64 -4.93 4.34 -1.04
N ASN A 65 -6.09 4.81 -1.50
CA ASN A 65 -6.30 5.06 -2.92
C ASN A 65 -5.88 6.49 -3.27
N CYS A 66 -4.92 6.61 -4.19
CA CYS A 66 -4.29 7.89 -4.52
C CYS A 66 -5.15 8.79 -5.40
N ALA A 67 -6.17 8.23 -6.04
CA ALA A 67 -6.99 8.92 -7.05
C ALA A 67 -8.32 9.44 -6.48
N THR A 68 -8.76 8.99 -5.31
CA THR A 68 -10.12 9.28 -4.79
C THR A 68 -10.22 10.53 -3.92
N GLN A 69 -9.10 11.14 -3.53
CA GLN A 69 -9.06 12.27 -2.57
C GLN A 69 -8.52 13.57 -3.19
N PRO A 70 -8.96 14.76 -2.73
CA PRO A 70 -8.30 16.04 -2.98
C PRO A 70 -6.84 16.07 -2.51
N GLU A 71 -6.02 16.94 -3.10
CA GLU A 71 -4.56 16.96 -2.93
C GLU A 71 -4.11 17.20 -1.51
N SER A 72 -4.66 18.24 -0.90
CA SER A 72 -4.38 18.58 0.49
C SER A 72 -4.82 17.50 1.47
N LEU A 73 -5.88 16.75 1.15
CA LEU A 73 -6.40 15.71 2.04
C LEU A 73 -5.55 14.44 1.99
N ILE A 74 -5.08 14.03 0.81
CA ILE A 74 -4.19 12.87 0.72
C ILE A 74 -2.80 13.15 1.29
N GLU A 75 -2.26 14.36 1.10
CA GLU A 75 -1.01 14.75 1.75
C GLU A 75 -1.14 14.71 3.27
N ALA A 76 -2.19 15.33 3.81
CA ALA A 76 -2.46 15.32 5.25
C ALA A 76 -2.80 13.92 5.80
N ALA A 77 -3.34 13.03 4.96
CA ALA A 77 -3.54 11.62 5.33
C ALA A 77 -2.21 10.86 5.37
N LEU A 78 -1.36 10.98 4.34
CA LEU A 78 -0.07 10.29 4.28
C LEU A 78 0.87 10.75 5.40
N CYS A 79 1.06 12.07 5.53
CA CYS A 79 2.05 12.68 6.41
C CYS A 79 1.52 13.04 7.80
N GLY A 80 0.20 12.99 7.99
CA GLY A 80 -0.44 13.51 9.20
C GLY A 80 -0.64 15.03 9.15
N HIS A 81 -1.34 15.53 10.15
CA HIS A 81 -1.62 16.96 10.32
C HIS A 81 -1.91 17.29 11.79
N LYS A 82 -1.62 18.54 12.17
CA LYS A 82 -1.98 19.05 13.49
C LYS A 82 -3.46 19.44 13.53
N GLU A 83 -4.04 19.42 14.72
CA GLU A 83 -5.40 19.93 14.93
C GLU A 83 -5.52 21.38 14.42
N GLY A 84 -6.57 21.65 13.65
CA GLY A 84 -6.81 22.96 13.04
C GLY A 84 -6.07 23.24 11.72
N ALA A 85 -5.23 22.31 11.23
CA ALA A 85 -4.59 22.45 9.92
C ALA A 85 -5.52 22.17 8.73
N LEU A 86 -6.60 21.39 8.96
CA LEU A 86 -7.65 21.11 7.99
C LEU A 86 -8.96 21.82 8.39
N PRO A 87 -9.92 22.00 7.46
CA PRO A 87 -11.15 22.72 7.75
C PRO A 87 -11.93 22.08 8.91
N ALA A 88 -12.66 22.91 9.67
CA ALA A 88 -13.21 22.58 11.00
C ALA A 88 -14.13 21.33 11.11
N HIS A 89 -14.54 20.73 10.00
CA HIS A 89 -15.28 19.46 9.99
C HIS A 89 -14.35 18.25 10.23
N ALA A 90 -13.05 18.37 9.95
CA ALA A 90 -12.03 17.42 10.37
C ALA A 90 -11.56 17.79 11.78
N ARG A 91 -12.18 17.17 12.80
CA ARG A 91 -11.80 17.38 14.21
C ARG A 91 -10.61 16.48 14.56
N GLY A 92 -9.70 17.01 15.37
CA GLY A 92 -8.47 16.32 15.80
C GLY A 92 -7.30 16.51 14.84
N GLY A 93 -6.13 16.01 15.24
CA GLY A 93 -4.97 15.82 14.36
C GLY A 93 -4.81 14.34 13.98
N SER A 94 -3.89 14.06 13.06
CA SER A 94 -3.50 12.70 12.66
C SER A 94 -1.99 12.56 12.64
N ALA A 95 -1.49 11.40 13.08
CA ALA A 95 -0.08 11.04 12.96
C ALA A 95 0.31 10.69 11.50
N GLY A 96 -0.67 10.33 10.67
CA GLY A 96 -0.47 9.97 9.27
C GLY A 96 -0.44 8.47 9.00
N LEU A 97 -0.84 8.07 7.79
CA LEU A 97 -0.90 6.68 7.34
C LEU A 97 0.48 6.04 7.24
N VAL A 98 1.53 6.83 6.99
CA VAL A 98 2.91 6.32 7.00
C VAL A 98 3.29 5.83 8.38
N VAL A 99 2.94 6.60 9.43
CA VAL A 99 3.19 6.21 10.83
C VAL A 99 2.33 5.02 11.23
N GLU A 100 1.07 4.97 10.77
CA GLU A 100 0.19 3.83 11.03
C GLU A 100 0.69 2.53 10.36
N ALA A 101 1.40 2.66 9.23
CA ALA A 101 2.01 1.56 8.50
C ALA A 101 3.42 1.20 9.00
N ASP A 102 3.94 1.85 10.05
CA ASP A 102 5.26 1.56 10.58
C ASP A 102 5.39 0.10 11.04
N GLY A 103 6.50 -0.54 10.70
CA GLY A 103 6.70 -2.00 10.84
C GLY A 103 5.85 -2.88 9.89
N GLY A 104 4.85 -2.30 9.22
CA GLY A 104 3.87 -2.95 8.36
C GLY A 104 4.05 -2.64 6.87
N THR A 105 2.94 -2.56 6.14
CA THR A 105 2.92 -2.26 4.69
C THR A 105 1.96 -1.13 4.38
N LEU A 106 2.45 -0.05 3.79
CA LEU A 106 1.63 0.96 3.12
C LEU A 106 1.36 0.53 1.68
N PHE A 107 0.08 0.40 1.29
CA PHE A 107 -0.32 0.08 -0.08
C PHE A 107 -0.94 1.30 -0.76
N LEU A 108 -0.27 1.77 -1.82
CA LEU A 108 -0.70 2.90 -2.63
C LEU A 108 -1.47 2.41 -3.86
N ASP A 109 -2.79 2.35 -3.75
CA ASP A 109 -3.66 1.97 -4.86
C ASP A 109 -3.85 3.12 -5.85
N GLU A 110 -4.01 2.78 -7.13
CA GLU A 110 -4.12 3.73 -8.24
C GLU A 110 -3.02 4.81 -8.22
N ILE A 111 -1.78 4.41 -7.89
CA ILE A 111 -0.61 5.30 -7.81
C ILE A 111 -0.34 6.09 -9.11
N GLY A 112 -0.77 5.56 -10.26
CA GLY A 112 -0.68 6.27 -11.55
C GLY A 112 -1.56 7.52 -11.63
N GLY A 113 -2.57 7.65 -10.76
CA GLY A 113 -3.39 8.85 -10.61
C GLY A 113 -2.81 9.88 -9.64
N MET A 114 -1.65 9.64 -9.03
CA MET A 114 -1.04 10.54 -8.06
C MET A 114 -0.58 11.85 -8.74
N ARG A 115 -1.03 12.98 -8.19
CA ARG A 115 -0.63 14.32 -8.66
C ARG A 115 0.86 14.59 -8.45
N PRO A 116 1.51 15.39 -9.33
CA PRO A 116 2.95 15.63 -9.26
C PRO A 116 3.48 16.14 -7.91
N ALA A 117 2.76 16.99 -7.18
CA ALA A 117 3.26 17.48 -5.89
C ALA A 117 3.39 16.35 -4.85
N LEU A 118 2.43 15.42 -4.84
CA LEU A 118 2.45 14.24 -3.96
C LEU A 118 3.55 13.25 -4.34
N GLN A 119 3.96 13.21 -5.61
CA GLN A 119 5.08 12.38 -6.03
C GLN A 119 6.40 12.83 -5.38
N THR A 120 6.55 14.14 -5.12
CA THR A 120 7.73 14.67 -4.41
C THR A 120 7.73 14.23 -2.95
N VAL A 121 6.55 14.20 -2.31
CA VAL A 121 6.38 13.69 -0.93
C VAL A 121 6.71 12.20 -0.88
N LEU A 122 6.15 11.41 -1.82
CA LEU A 122 6.43 9.98 -1.91
C LEU A 122 7.90 9.69 -2.13
N LEU A 123 8.58 10.45 -2.99
CA LEU A 123 10.02 10.28 -3.24
C LEU A 123 10.82 10.44 -1.94
N ARG A 124 10.54 11.48 -1.16
CA ARG A 124 11.19 11.69 0.15
C ARG A 124 10.93 10.53 1.11
N LEU A 125 9.69 10.02 1.16
CA LEU A 125 9.32 8.87 1.99
C LEU A 125 10.04 7.57 1.59
N LEU A 126 10.52 7.44 0.35
CA LEU A 126 11.22 6.25 -0.14
C LEU A 126 12.74 6.37 -0.04
N ASP A 127 13.27 7.59 -0.03
CA ASP A 127 14.71 7.87 0.06
C ASP A 127 15.23 7.86 1.52
N ASP A 128 14.35 8.11 2.50
CA ASP A 128 14.64 8.07 3.94
C ASP A 128 14.59 6.64 4.54
#